data_AF-A0A9D9R666-F1
#
_entry.id   AF-A0A9D9R666-F1
#
_cell.length_a   1.000
_cell.length_b   1.000
_cell.length_c   1.000
_cell.angle_alpha   90.00
_cell.angle_beta   90.00
_cell.angle_gamma   90.00
#
_symmetry.space_group_name_H-M   'P 1'
#
loop_
_entity.id
_entity.type
_entity.pdbx_description
1 polymer ?
#
loop_
_entity_poly.entity_id
_entity_poly.type
_entity_poly.pdbx_seq_one_letter_code
_entity_poly.pdbx_strand_id
1 'polypeptide(L)'
;MKKHNFYAGPSILSEYTIKNTADAVMNFNETGLSILEISHRSKEFQAVIDEANALIKELLEIPSGYEVLFLGGGASMQFCMIPYNFLKTKAAYLDTGVWASKAIKEAKLFGDVNVVASSKDANYTFVPKGYTVPDDVDYFHITTNNTIYGT
;
A
#
# COMPACT_ATOMS: atom_id res chain seq x y z
N MET A 1 15.78 0.95 31.19
CA MET A 1 15.05 1.95 30.37
C MET A 1 14.21 1.23 29.33
N LYS A 2 12.97 1.69 29.10
CA LYS A 2 12.13 1.20 27.99
C LYS A 2 12.77 1.66 26.67
N LYS A 3 12.90 0.75 25.71
CA LYS A 3 13.38 1.10 24.36
C LYS A 3 12.23 1.75 23.59
N HIS A 4 12.51 2.85 22.90
CA HIS A 4 11.57 3.51 21.99
C HIS A 4 12.06 3.30 20.56
N ASN A 5 11.19 2.78 19.69
CA ASN A 5 11.49 2.53 18.28
C ASN A 5 10.74 3.54 17.41
N PHE A 6 11.48 4.37 16.68
CA PHE A 6 10.98 5.40 15.75
C PHE A 6 11.31 5.08 14.29
N TYR A 7 11.57 3.82 13.94
CA TYR A 7 11.80 3.43 12.55
C TYR A 7 10.60 3.78 11.67
N ALA A 8 10.89 4.32 10.49
CA ALA A 8 9.89 4.72 9.50
C ALA A 8 9.35 3.53 8.68
N GLY A 9 9.96 2.34 8.80
CA GLY A 9 9.60 1.14 8.05
C GLY A 9 10.75 0.13 8.03
N PRO A 10 10.55 -1.12 8.49
CA PRO A 10 9.38 -1.62 9.21
C PRO A 10 9.12 -0.88 10.53
N SER A 11 7.85 -0.73 10.91
CA SER A 11 7.42 0.00 12.11
C SER A 11 7.17 -0.92 13.31
N ILE A 12 6.96 -0.32 14.48
CA ILE A 12 6.62 -1.07 15.70
C ILE A 12 5.26 -1.76 15.57
N LEU A 13 5.16 -3.00 16.07
CA LEU A 13 3.92 -3.76 16.21
C LEU A 13 3.47 -3.77 17.66
N SER A 14 2.17 -4.00 17.89
CA SER A 14 1.63 -4.15 19.26
C SER A 14 2.15 -5.45 19.91
N GLU A 15 2.29 -5.44 21.24
CA GLU A 15 2.64 -6.65 21.99
C GLU A 15 1.62 -7.77 21.77
N TYR A 16 0.34 -7.40 21.62
CA TYR A 16 -0.73 -8.32 21.29
C TYR A 16 -0.45 -9.06 19.97
N THR A 17 -0.11 -8.35 18.90
CA THR A 17 0.20 -8.96 17.60
C THR A 17 1.44 -9.85 17.69
N ILE A 18 2.51 -9.38 18.34
CA ILE A 18 3.76 -10.15 18.48
C ILE A 18 3.49 -11.47 19.19
N LYS A 19 2.73 -11.45 20.29
CA LYS A 19 2.42 -12.64 21.08
C LYS A 19 1.59 -13.65 20.27
N ASN A 20 0.48 -13.21 19.68
CA ASN A 20 -0.38 -14.12 18.91
C ASN A 20 0.33 -14.70 17.68
N THR A 21 1.17 -13.91 17.00
CA THR A 21 1.98 -14.43 15.89
C THR A 21 3.00 -15.47 16.37
N ALA A 22 3.67 -15.25 17.50
CA ALA A 22 4.59 -16.23 18.06
C ALA A 22 3.87 -17.54 18.44
N ASP A 23 2.72 -17.44 19.09
CA ASP A 23 1.90 -18.61 19.45
C ASP A 23 1.45 -19.38 18.19
N ALA A 24 1.01 -18.68 17.13
CA ALA A 24 0.63 -19.27 15.85
C ALA A 24 1.78 -19.93 15.09
N VAL A 25 3.01 -19.41 15.22
CA VAL A 25 4.20 -20.07 14.67
C VAL A 25 4.51 -21.36 15.42
N MET A 26 4.28 -21.40 16.74
CA MET A 26 4.56 -22.58 17.56
C MET A 26 3.47 -23.67 17.42
N ASN A 27 2.20 -23.29 17.43
CA ASN A 27 1.06 -24.18 17.23
C ASN A 27 -0.15 -23.35 16.77
N PHE A 28 -0.38 -23.34 15.47
CA PHE A 28 -1.46 -22.58 14.88
C PHE A 28 -2.81 -23.20 15.21
N ASN A 29 -3.64 -22.45 15.94
CA ASN A 29 -5.04 -22.79 16.23
C ASN A 29 -5.22 -24.23 16.75
N GLU A 30 -4.32 -24.67 17.62
CA GLU A 30 -4.32 -26.01 18.24
C GLU A 30 -4.23 -27.19 17.25
N THR A 31 -3.84 -26.92 15.99
CA THR A 31 -3.71 -27.96 14.96
C THR A 31 -2.50 -28.89 15.19
N GLY A 32 -1.58 -28.49 16.06
CA GLY A 32 -0.28 -29.14 16.25
C GLY A 32 0.74 -28.80 15.15
N LEU A 33 0.40 -27.88 14.23
CA LEU A 33 1.24 -27.46 13.11
C LEU A 33 1.54 -25.96 13.19
N SER A 34 2.68 -25.53 12.64
CA SER A 34 2.97 -24.10 12.49
C SER A 34 2.08 -23.47 11.41
N ILE A 35 1.71 -22.20 11.56
CA ILE A 35 1.07 -21.43 10.47
C ILE A 35 1.94 -21.39 9.20
N LEU A 36 3.25 -21.61 9.34
CA LEU A 36 4.20 -21.66 8.23
C LEU A 36 4.17 -22.99 7.46
N GLU A 37 3.50 -24.01 7.99
CA GLU A 37 3.45 -25.37 7.44
C GLU A 37 2.06 -25.72 6.88
N ILE A 38 1.05 -24.90 7.13
CA ILE A 38 -0.32 -25.16 6.65
C ILE A 38 -0.47 -24.80 5.18
N SER A 39 -1.27 -25.59 4.47
CA SER A 39 -1.63 -25.28 3.09
C SER A 39 -2.48 -24.02 3.02
N HIS A 40 -2.17 -23.13 2.09
CA HIS A 40 -2.97 -21.94 1.79
C HIS A 40 -4.41 -22.26 1.33
N ARG A 41 -4.72 -23.53 1.04
CA ARG A 41 -6.06 -24.00 0.66
C ARG A 41 -6.78 -24.73 1.79
N SER A 42 -6.14 -24.88 2.95
CA SER A 42 -6.79 -25.54 4.09
C SER A 42 -7.90 -24.64 4.64
N LYS A 43 -8.90 -25.24 5.28
CA LYS A 43 -9.99 -24.48 5.91
C LYS A 43 -9.46 -23.52 6.99
N GLU A 44 -8.37 -23.90 7.66
CA GLU A 44 -7.73 -23.12 8.71
C GLU A 44 -7.06 -21.87 8.15
N PHE A 45 -6.31 -21.96 7.04
CA PHE A 45 -5.74 -20.76 6.41
C PHE A 45 -6.79 -19.92 5.68
N GLN A 46 -7.81 -20.55 5.08
CA GLN A 46 -8.91 -19.82 4.46
C GLN A 46 -9.62 -18.92 5.49
N ALA A 47 -9.85 -19.41 6.70
CA ALA A 47 -10.43 -18.61 7.78
C ALA A 47 -9.58 -17.37 8.11
N VAL A 48 -8.24 -17.47 8.09
CA VAL A 48 -7.33 -16.32 8.29
C VAL A 48 -7.53 -15.26 7.20
N ILE A 49 -7.60 -15.68 5.94
CA ILE A 49 -7.78 -14.77 4.82
C ILE A 49 -9.16 -14.12 4.82
N ASP A 50 -10.20 -14.90 5.13
CA ASP A 50 -11.58 -14.41 5.21
C ASP A 50 -11.74 -13.37 6.32
N GLU A 51 -11.21 -13.67 7.51
CA GLU A 51 -11.22 -12.74 8.64
C GLU A 51 -10.39 -11.48 8.34
N ALA A 52 -9.18 -11.61 7.80
CA ALA A 52 -8.36 -10.47 7.41
C ALA A 52 -9.05 -9.58 6.36
N ASN A 53 -9.74 -10.18 5.37
CA ASN A 53 -10.51 -9.45 4.37
C ASN A 53 -11.67 -8.68 5.01
N ALA A 54 -12.45 -9.37 5.87
CA ALA A 54 -13.58 -8.78 6.57
C ALA A 54 -13.16 -7.62 7.47
N LEU A 55 -12.08 -7.78 8.27
CA LEU A 55 -11.56 -6.74 9.14
C LEU A 55 -11.08 -5.51 8.37
N ILE A 56 -10.42 -5.69 7.21
CA ILE A 56 -10.01 -4.54 6.38
C ILE A 56 -11.24 -3.81 5.83
N LYS A 57 -12.26 -4.55 5.36
CA LYS A 57 -13.50 -3.95 4.86
C LYS A 57 -14.26 -3.21 5.96
N GLU A 58 -14.31 -3.76 7.17
CA GLU A 58 -14.92 -3.15 8.35
C GLU A 58 -14.16 -1.89 8.79
N LEU A 59 -12.87 -1.99 9.07
CA LEU A 59 -12.05 -0.90 9.63
C LEU A 59 -11.94 0.32 8.73
N LEU A 60 -11.97 0.11 7.41
CA LEU A 60 -11.87 1.18 6.42
C LEU A 60 -13.22 1.55 5.80
N GLU A 61 -14.33 0.97 6.29
CA GLU A 61 -15.69 1.21 5.80
C GLU A 61 -15.80 1.04 4.26
N ILE A 62 -15.17 -0.01 3.72
CA ILE A 62 -15.07 -0.21 2.26
C ILE A 62 -16.45 -0.47 1.67
N PRO A 63 -16.92 0.33 0.69
CA PRO A 63 -18.23 0.14 0.10
C PRO A 63 -18.31 -1.10 -0.80
N SER A 64 -19.54 -1.56 -1.06
CA SER A 64 -19.79 -2.66 -2.00
C SER A 64 -19.24 -2.33 -3.40
N GLY A 65 -18.67 -3.33 -4.08
CA GLY A 65 -18.07 -3.18 -5.41
C GLY A 65 -16.56 -2.98 -5.41
N TYR A 66 -15.93 -2.93 -4.22
CA TYR A 66 -14.47 -2.94 -4.05
C TYR A 66 -13.99 -4.27 -3.49
N GLU A 67 -12.77 -4.66 -3.88
CA GLU A 67 -12.13 -5.88 -3.40
C GLU A 67 -10.80 -5.61 -2.68
N VAL A 68 -10.50 -6.47 -1.70
CA VAL A 68 -9.24 -6.45 -0.95
C VAL A 68 -8.32 -7.53 -1.52
N LEU A 69 -7.11 -7.13 -1.93
CA LEU A 69 -6.10 -8.01 -2.51
C LEU A 69 -4.87 -8.09 -1.60
N PHE A 70 -4.39 -9.30 -1.34
CA PHE A 70 -3.13 -9.55 -0.63
C PHE A 70 -2.05 -9.96 -1.64
N LEU A 71 -1.14 -9.05 -1.97
CA LEU A 71 -0.16 -9.20 -3.04
C LEU A 71 1.29 -9.15 -2.53
N GLY A 72 2.17 -9.90 -3.18
CA GLY A 72 3.62 -9.80 -2.99
C GLY A 72 4.24 -8.59 -3.69
N GLY A 73 5.52 -8.34 -3.43
CA GLY A 73 6.32 -7.31 -4.11
C GLY A 73 6.23 -5.89 -3.54
N GLY A 74 5.29 -5.63 -2.62
CA GLY A 74 5.15 -4.35 -1.93
C GLY A 74 4.72 -3.20 -2.86
N ALA A 75 4.65 -1.98 -2.30
CA ALA A 75 4.20 -0.79 -3.03
C ALA A 75 5.05 -0.49 -4.29
N SER A 76 6.36 -0.76 -4.24
CA SER A 76 7.26 -0.56 -5.38
C SER A 76 6.85 -1.39 -6.61
N MET A 77 6.36 -2.62 -6.42
CA MET A 77 5.82 -3.42 -7.53
C MET A 77 4.51 -2.84 -8.05
N GLN A 78 3.69 -2.24 -7.18
CA GLN A 78 2.43 -1.64 -7.60
C GLN A 78 2.62 -0.37 -8.45
N PHE A 79 3.77 0.32 -8.31
CA PHE A 79 4.11 1.45 -9.19
C PHE A 79 4.16 1.08 -10.68
N CYS A 80 4.49 -0.16 -11.03
CA CYS A 80 4.41 -0.65 -12.41
C CYS A 80 3.14 -1.47 -12.70
N MET A 81 2.59 -2.19 -11.73
CA MET A 81 1.36 -2.96 -11.95
C MET A 81 0.13 -2.08 -12.20
N ILE A 82 0.02 -0.91 -11.56
CA ILE A 82 -1.08 0.03 -11.80
C ILE A 82 -1.11 0.50 -13.27
N PRO A 83 -0.04 1.12 -13.82
CA PRO A 83 -0.05 1.53 -15.21
C PRO A 83 -0.18 0.33 -16.17
N TYR A 84 0.43 -0.82 -15.86
CA TYR A 84 0.28 -2.02 -16.71
C TYR A 84 -1.17 -2.48 -16.89
N ASN A 85 -2.03 -2.30 -15.88
CA ASN A 85 -3.43 -2.72 -15.95
C ASN A 85 -4.40 -1.60 -16.33
N PHE A 86 -4.12 -0.36 -15.92
CA PHE A 86 -5.09 0.73 -15.98
C PHE A 86 -4.73 1.84 -16.98
N LEU A 87 -3.47 1.98 -17.39
CA LEU A 87 -3.06 3.01 -18.34
C LEU A 87 -3.37 2.56 -19.77
N LYS A 88 -4.28 3.27 -20.43
CA LYS A 88 -4.65 3.03 -21.83
C LYS A 88 -4.12 4.12 -22.75
N THR A 89 -4.09 5.35 -22.26
CA THR A 89 -3.70 6.55 -23.00
C THR A 89 -2.75 7.39 -22.15
N LYS A 90 -3.25 8.03 -21.09
CA LYS A 90 -2.48 8.92 -20.23
C LYS A 90 -2.97 8.92 -18.79
N ALA A 91 -2.06 9.16 -17.85
CA ALA A 91 -2.38 9.29 -16.43
C ALA A 91 -1.92 10.62 -15.86
N ALA A 92 -2.66 11.13 -14.88
CA ALA A 92 -2.29 12.29 -14.09
C ALA A 92 -1.56 11.87 -12.80
N TYR A 93 -0.54 12.63 -12.41
CA TYR A 93 0.21 12.41 -11.17
C TYR A 93 0.47 13.73 -10.44
N LEU A 94 0.40 13.69 -9.11
CA LEU A 94 0.84 14.78 -8.25
C LEU A 94 2.21 14.42 -7.63
N ASP A 95 3.25 15.19 -7.94
CA ASP A 95 4.62 14.90 -7.46
C ASP A 95 4.93 15.65 -6.16
N THR A 96 4.59 15.02 -5.04
CA THR A 96 4.74 15.57 -3.67
C THR A 96 5.89 14.97 -2.88
N GLY A 97 6.70 14.09 -3.47
CA GLY A 97 7.82 13.49 -2.75
C GLY A 97 8.46 12.31 -3.45
N VAL A 98 9.41 11.66 -2.76
CA VAL A 98 10.20 10.54 -3.32
C VAL A 98 9.31 9.41 -3.85
N TRP A 99 8.24 9.06 -3.15
CA TRP A 99 7.36 7.94 -3.55
C TRP A 99 6.53 8.29 -4.78
N ALA A 100 5.98 9.50 -4.86
CA ALA A 100 5.30 10.00 -6.06
C ALA A 100 6.25 10.01 -7.26
N SER A 101 7.45 10.57 -7.09
CA SER A 101 8.51 10.57 -8.12
C SER A 101 8.89 9.16 -8.60
N LYS A 102 8.93 8.16 -7.70
CA LYS A 102 9.17 6.75 -8.07
C LYS A 102 8.00 6.17 -8.86
N ALA A 103 6.76 6.41 -8.45
CA ALA A 103 5.58 5.96 -9.18
C ALA A 103 5.50 6.57 -10.59
N ILE A 104 5.80 7.88 -10.72
CA ILE A 104 5.89 8.59 -12.00
C ILE A 104 6.95 7.96 -12.92
N LYS A 105 8.11 7.61 -12.36
CA LYS A 105 9.20 6.98 -13.12
C LYS A 105 8.76 5.65 -13.75
N GLU A 106 8.11 4.79 -12.98
CA GLU A 106 7.64 3.48 -13.48
C GLU A 106 6.51 3.65 -14.49
N ALA A 107 5.55 4.55 -14.26
CA ALA A 107 4.42 4.77 -15.18
C ALA A 107 4.84 5.27 -16.57
N LYS A 108 5.91 6.06 -16.65
CA LYS A 108 6.48 6.52 -17.93
C LYS A 108 7.01 5.39 -18.82
N LEU A 109 7.17 4.17 -18.29
CA LEU A 109 7.55 3.00 -19.08
C LEU A 109 6.35 2.40 -19.85
N PHE A 110 5.12 2.77 -19.49
CA PHE A 110 3.89 2.19 -20.03
C PHE A 110 3.08 3.17 -20.90
N GLY A 111 3.25 4.48 -20.71
CA GLY A 111 2.55 5.48 -21.51
C GLY A 111 2.74 6.92 -21.02
N ASP A 112 1.85 7.81 -21.44
CA ASP A 112 1.96 9.24 -21.17
C ASP A 112 1.61 9.57 -19.71
N VAL A 113 2.46 10.38 -19.07
CA VAL A 113 2.28 10.83 -17.69
C VAL A 113 2.27 12.35 -17.63
N ASN A 114 1.12 12.90 -17.23
CA ASN A 114 0.96 14.32 -16.94
C ASN A 114 1.18 14.59 -15.44
N VAL A 115 2.28 15.27 -15.11
CA VAL A 115 2.52 15.74 -13.74
C VAL A 115 1.77 17.07 -13.55
N VAL A 116 0.60 17.02 -12.92
CA VAL A 116 -0.33 18.17 -12.86
C VAL A 116 0.13 19.26 -11.90
N ALA A 117 0.94 18.90 -10.92
CA ALA A 117 1.69 19.83 -10.08
C ALA A 117 2.83 19.11 -9.34
N SER A 118 3.79 19.88 -8.87
CA SER A 118 4.92 19.40 -8.07
C SER A 118 5.35 20.47 -7.09
N SER A 119 5.86 20.05 -5.93
CA SER A 119 6.59 20.91 -4.98
C SER A 119 8.09 20.58 -4.93
N LYS A 120 8.60 19.85 -5.93
CA LYS A 120 9.98 19.38 -6.00
C LYS A 120 11.01 20.52 -6.00
N ASP A 121 10.70 21.63 -6.65
CA ASP A 121 11.51 22.85 -6.68
C ASP A 121 11.64 23.51 -5.30
N ALA A 122 10.63 23.34 -4.45
CA ALA A 122 10.62 23.74 -3.05
C ALA A 122 10.99 22.59 -2.08
N ASN A 123 11.70 21.56 -2.58
CA ASN A 123 12.13 20.39 -1.81
C ASN A 123 10.97 19.68 -1.06
N TYR A 124 9.79 19.64 -1.69
CA TYR A 124 8.58 18.98 -1.20
C TYR A 124 8.06 19.47 0.17
N THR A 125 8.30 20.74 0.50
CA THR A 125 7.92 21.37 1.77
C THR A 125 6.41 21.65 1.92
N PHE A 126 5.61 21.41 0.88
CA PHE A 126 4.15 21.54 0.91
C PHE A 126 3.49 20.62 -0.14
N VAL A 127 2.18 20.40 0.01
CA VAL A 127 1.35 19.75 -1.01
C VAL A 127 0.78 20.82 -1.94
N PRO A 128 1.10 20.82 -3.26
CA PRO A 128 0.57 21.80 -4.20
C PRO A 128 -0.96 21.83 -4.22
N LYS A 129 -1.54 23.01 -4.44
CA LYS A 129 -2.98 23.26 -4.55
C LYS A 129 -3.28 24.02 -5.83
N GLY A 130 -4.55 24.06 -6.24
CA GLY A 130 -5.00 24.82 -7.41
C GLY A 130 -4.59 24.21 -8.77
N TYR A 131 -4.19 22.95 -8.80
CA TYR A 131 -3.99 22.21 -10.04
C TYR A 131 -5.33 21.69 -10.58
N THR A 132 -5.39 21.46 -11.89
CA THR A 132 -6.53 20.83 -12.55
C THR A 132 -6.13 19.44 -13.02
N VAL A 133 -6.96 18.44 -12.70
CA VAL A 133 -6.82 17.09 -13.26
C VAL A 133 -7.58 17.07 -14.59
N PRO A 134 -6.95 16.71 -15.73
CA PRO A 134 -7.66 16.64 -17.00
C PRO A 134 -8.73 15.54 -17.00
N ASP A 135 -9.85 15.77 -17.69
CA ASP A 135 -10.97 14.82 -17.75
C ASP A 135 -10.69 13.58 -18.63
N ASP A 136 -9.64 13.64 -19.45
CA ASP A 136 -9.25 12.61 -20.41
C ASP A 136 -8.08 11.75 -19.94
N VAL A 137 -7.86 11.66 -18.62
CA VAL A 137 -6.88 10.72 -18.03
C VAL A 137 -7.54 9.43 -17.57
N ASP A 138 -6.83 8.31 -17.68
CA ASP A 138 -7.34 7.01 -17.22
C ASP A 138 -7.39 6.91 -15.69
N TYR A 139 -6.46 7.59 -15.01
CA TYR A 139 -6.45 7.70 -13.55
C TYR A 139 -5.63 8.90 -13.07
N PHE A 140 -5.86 9.28 -11.81
CA PHE A 140 -5.06 10.27 -11.08
C PHE A 140 -4.40 9.62 -9.87
N HIS A 141 -3.06 9.68 -9.82
CA HIS A 141 -2.26 9.10 -8.75
C HIS A 141 -1.75 10.17 -7.79
N ILE A 142 -1.98 9.95 -6.49
CA ILE A 142 -1.46 10.77 -5.40
C ILE A 142 -0.69 9.91 -4.39
N THR A 143 0.22 10.52 -3.65
CA THR A 143 0.80 9.94 -2.43
C THR A 143 0.21 10.66 -1.24
N THR A 144 -0.60 9.97 -0.44
CA THR A 144 -1.37 10.58 0.66
C THR A 144 -0.52 11.04 1.84
N ASN A 145 0.64 10.41 2.07
CA ASN A 145 1.59 10.79 3.10
C ASN A 145 3.04 10.61 2.59
N ASN A 146 3.80 11.70 2.52
CA ASN A 146 5.16 11.68 1.99
C ASN A 146 6.17 11.41 3.12
N THR A 147 6.37 10.14 3.47
CA THR A 147 7.08 9.72 4.71
C THR A 147 8.50 10.29 4.89
N ILE A 148 9.18 10.67 3.81
CA ILE A 148 10.53 11.28 3.87
C ILE A 148 10.47 12.77 4.18
N TYR A 149 9.45 13.47 3.69
CA TYR A 149 9.33 14.92 3.79
C TYR A 149 8.34 15.40 4.85
N GLY A 150 7.48 14.50 5.36
CA GLY A 150 6.50 14.84 6.39
C GLY A 150 5.38 15.75 5.89
N THR A 151 5.05 15.64 4.60
CA THR A 151 4.04 16.47 3.90
C THR A 151 2.92 15.64 3.30
#